data_AF-A0A2D6P7I2-F1
#
_entry.id   AF-A0A2D6P7I2-F1
#
_cell.length_a   1.000
_cell.length_b   1.000
_cell.length_c   1.000
_cell.angle_alpha   90.00
_cell.angle_beta   90.00
_cell.angle_gamma   90.00
#
_symmetry.space_group_name_H-M   'P 1'
#
loop_
_entity.id
_entity.type
_entity.pdbx_description
1 polymer ?
#
loop_
_entity_poly.entity_id
_entity_poly.type
_entity_poly.pdbx_seq_one_letter_code
_entity_poly.pdbx_strand_id
1 'polypeptide(L)' 'MGNTNVFYKVEIDTKDSVQPIIYFRKCKRCKTAKGADRQHDRIVNETVNDWRQFSQQIRRYTVSRVPADVVVGGYIR' A
#
# COMPACT_ATOMS: atom_id res chain seq x y z
N MET A 1 1.92 24.87 2.70
CA MET A 1 3.03 23.88 2.58
C MET A 1 2.47 22.62 1.92
N GLY A 2 2.88 22.33 0.67
CA GLY A 2 2.36 21.19 -0.08
C GLY A 2 2.68 19.86 0.60
N ASN A 3 1.72 18.94 0.60
CA ASN A 3 1.84 17.63 1.25
C ASN A 3 3.12 16.92 0.77
N THR A 4 4.11 16.81 1.66
CA THR A 4 5.46 16.29 1.35
C THR A 4 5.49 14.76 1.28
N ASN A 5 4.37 14.12 1.62
CA ASN A 5 4.24 12.68 1.67
C ASN A 5 3.20 12.17 0.68
N VAL A 6 3.42 10.93 0.25
CA VAL A 6 2.50 10.10 -0.53
C VAL A 6 2.14 8.90 0.32
N PHE A 7 0.88 8.48 0.23
CA PHE A 7 0.35 7.37 0.98
C PHE A 7 -0.08 6.27 0.02
N TYR A 8 0.20 5.03 0.41
CA TYR A 8 -0.22 3.83 -0.29
C TYR A 8 -1.14 3.04 0.63
N LYS A 9 -2.31 2.63 0.13
CA LYS A 9 -3.14 1.62 0.76
C LYS A 9 -2.73 0.27 0.20
N VAL A 10 -2.42 -0.66 1.09
CA VAL A 10 -2.11 -2.05 0.77
C VAL A 10 -3.27 -2.91 1.27
N GLU A 11 -3.82 -3.71 0.37
CA GLU A 11 -4.92 -4.63 0.65
C GLU A 11 -4.47 -6.04 0.28
N ILE A 12 -4.64 -6.97 1.21
CA ILE A 12 -4.25 -8.36 1.04
C ILE A 12 -5.48 -9.23 1.20
N ASP A 13 -5.92 -9.77 0.07
CA ASP A 13 -7.03 -10.71 0.01
C ASP A 13 -6.49 -12.10 0.33
N THR A 14 -6.92 -12.69 1.44
CA THR A 14 -6.60 -14.09 1.77
C THR A 14 -7.68 -15.02 1.23
N LYS A 15 -7.36 -16.32 1.08
CA LYS A 15 -8.32 -17.33 0.61
C LYS A 15 -9.43 -17.59 1.62
N ASP A 16 -9.10 -17.49 2.91
CA ASP A 16 -9.95 -17.94 4.01
C ASP A 16 -10.75 -16.79 4.66
N SER A 17 -10.37 -15.53 4.42
CA SER A 17 -11.07 -14.37 4.98
C SER A 17 -11.95 -13.68 3.94
N VAL A 18 -13.15 -13.29 4.37
CA VAL A 18 -14.05 -12.42 3.59
C VAL A 18 -13.55 -10.97 3.61
N GLN A 19 -12.85 -10.56 4.67
CA GLN A 19 -12.34 -9.19 4.81
C GLN A 19 -10.83 -9.15 4.51
N PRO A 20 -10.38 -8.23 3.62
CA PRO A 20 -8.96 -8.07 3.34
C PRO A 20 -8.22 -7.48 4.54
N ILE A 21 -6.94 -7.84 4.66
CA ILE A 21 -6.03 -7.14 5.58
C ILE A 21 -5.66 -5.81 4.91
N ILE A 22 -5.96 -4.69 5.56
CA ILE A 22 -5.71 -3.35 5.03
C ILE A 22 -4.72 -2.62 5.92
N TYR A 23 -3.68 -2.03 5.32
CA TYR A 23 -2.78 -1.11 6.01
C TYR A 23 -2.25 -0.03 5.08
N PHE A 24 -1.70 1.03 5.67
CA PHE A 24 -1.19 2.19 4.94
C PHE A 24 0.33 2.30 5.05
N ARG A 25 0.99 2.63 3.94
CA ARG A 25 2.42 2.95 3.89
C ARG A 25 2.61 4.41 3.52
N LYS A 26 3.49 5.08 4.26
CA LYS A 26 3.87 6.47 4.03
C LYS A 26 5.22 6.53 3.33
N CYS A 27 5.33 7.40 2.33
CA CYS A 27 6.56 7.66 1.59
C CYS A 27 6.74 9.15 1.32
N LYS A 28 7.98 9.60 1.12
CA LYS A 28 8.22 10.97 0.63
C LYS A 28 7.75 11.10 -0.82
N ARG A 29 7.15 12.23 -1.17
CA ARG A 29 6.70 12.51 -2.53
C ARG A 29 7.87 12.59 -3.50
N CYS A 30 7.84 11.78 -4.56
CA CYS A 30 8.77 11.94 -5.69
C CYS A 30 8.42 13.19 -6.51
N LYS A 31 9.44 13.88 -7.00
CA LYS A 31 9.30 15.10 -7.81
C LYS A 31 9.04 14.83 -9.30
N THR A 32 9.38 13.63 -9.77
CA THR A 32 9.25 13.22 -11.18
C THR A 32 8.26 12.08 -11.33
N ALA A 33 7.60 11.99 -12.49
CA ALA A 33 6.67 10.89 -12.82
C ALA A 33 7.37 9.53 -12.73
N LYS A 34 8.50 9.37 -13.43
CA LYS A 34 9.34 8.16 -13.37
C LYS A 34 9.78 7.79 -11.94
N GLY A 35 10.00 8.79 -11.08
CA GLY A 35 10.30 8.56 -9.67
C GLY A 35 9.11 8.01 -8.90
N ALA A 36 7.89 8.50 -9.19
CA ALA A 36 6.67 7.99 -8.61
C ALA A 36 6.36 6.54 -9.05
N ASP A 37 6.63 6.20 -10.31
CA ASP A 37 6.44 4.83 -10.82
C ASP A 37 7.40 3.85 -10.12
N ARG A 38 8.70 4.18 -10.09
CA ARG A 38 9.70 3.39 -9.35
C ARG A 38 9.37 3.26 -7.87
N GLN A 39 8.84 4.32 -7.28
CA GLN A 39 8.40 4.28 -5.90
C GLN A 39 7.25 3.30 -5.72
N HIS A 40 6.26 3.33 -6.62
CA HIS A 40 5.15 2.38 -6.59
C HIS A 40 5.63 0.93 -6.76
N ASP A 41 6.47 0.66 -7.75
CA ASP A 41 7.06 -0.67 -7.99
C ASP A 41 7.81 -1.18 -6.76
N ARG A 42 8.56 -0.31 -6.09
CA ARG A 42 9.26 -0.66 -4.85
C ARG A 42 8.27 -1.06 -3.75
N ILE A 43 7.18 -0.31 -3.57
CA ILE A 43 6.15 -0.65 -2.56
C ILE A 43 5.49 -1.98 -2.87
N VAL A 44 5.20 -2.27 -4.13
CA VAL A 44 4.66 -3.56 -4.56
C VAL A 44 5.64 -4.69 -4.22
N ASN A 45 6.91 -4.56 -4.63
CA ASN A 45 7.92 -5.59 -4.39
C ASN A 45 8.20 -5.82 -2.90
N GLU A 46 8.32 -4.75 -2.11
CA GLU A 46 8.46 -4.86 -0.65
C GLU A 46 7.25 -5.58 -0.04
N THR A 47 6.03 -5.23 -0.43
CA THR A 47 4.81 -5.90 0.06
C THR A 47 4.80 -7.40 -0.29
N VAL A 48 5.13 -7.75 -1.54
CA VAL A 48 5.17 -9.16 -1.95
C VAL A 48 6.24 -9.93 -1.19
N ASN A 49 7.40 -9.32 -0.95
CA ASN A 49 8.49 -9.96 -0.21
C ASN A 49 8.13 -10.18 1.27
N ASP A 50 7.54 -9.17 1.93
CA ASP A 50 7.14 -9.23 3.34
C ASP A 50 6.11 -10.36 3.58
N TRP A 51 5.22 -10.58 2.62
CA TRP A 51 4.14 -11.57 2.71
C TRP A 51 4.44 -12.89 2.01
N ARG A 52 5.64 -13.04 1.44
CA ARG A 52 6.02 -14.21 0.62
C ARG A 52 5.83 -15.54 1.35
N GLN A 53 6.11 -15.57 2.65
CA GLN A 53 5.93 -16.74 3.51
C GLN A 53 4.48 -17.23 3.59
N PHE A 54 3.50 -16.35 3.34
CA PHE A 54 2.06 -16.65 3.35
C PHE A 54 1.48 -16.77 1.93
N SER A 55 2.32 -16.83 0.89
CA SER A 55 1.88 -16.81 -0.51
C SER A 55 0.83 -17.87 -0.86
N GLN A 56 0.83 -19.03 -0.19
CA GLN A 56 -0.17 -20.09 -0.39
C GLN A 56 -1.57 -19.72 0.14
N GLN A 57 -1.66 -18.79 1.08
CA GLN A 57 -2.90 -18.33 1.70
C GLN A 57 -3.43 -17.03 1.07
N ILE A 58 -2.60 -16.36 0.26
CA ILE A 58 -2.94 -15.07 -0.34
C ILE A 58 -3.48 -15.28 -1.75
N ARG A 59 -4.61 -14.65 -2.04
CA ARG A 59 -5.24 -14.65 -3.35
C ARG A 59 -4.72 -13.51 -4.22
N ARG A 60 -4.58 -12.32 -3.65
CA ARG A 60 -4.22 -11.09 -4.38
C ARG A 60 -3.65 -10.04 -3.43
N TYR A 61 -2.72 -9.25 -3.97
CA TYR A 61 -2.26 -7.99 -3.39
C TYR A 61 -2.82 -6.83 -4.22
N THR A 62 -3.38 -5.83 -3.56
CA THR A 62 -3.76 -4.56 -4.20
C THR A 62 -2.98 -3.43 -3.53
N VAL A 63 -2.21 -2.68 -4.31
CA VAL A 63 -1.51 -1.49 -3.84
C VAL A 63 -2.06 -0.30 -4.61
N SER A 64 -2.64 0.66 -3.89
CA SER A 64 -3.19 1.87 -4.49
C SER A 64 -2.59 3.10 -3.83
N ARG A 65 -2.38 4.16 -4.62
CA ARG A 65 -1.98 5.46 -4.07
C ARG A 65 -3.23 6.20 -3.61
N VAL A 66 -3.23 6.68 -2.38
CA VAL A 66 -4.37 7.37 -1.78
C VAL A 66 -3.98 8.79 -1.33
N PRO A 67 -4.93 9.74 -1.34
CA PRO A 67 -4.72 11.06 -0.78
C PRO A 67 -4.64 11.00 0.76
N ALA A 68 -4.07 12.03 1.38
CA ALA A 68 -3.71 11.99 2.80
C ALA A 68 -4.92 12.06 3.75
N ASP A 69 -5.98 12.71 3.32
CA ASP A 69 -7.28 12.77 3.97
C ASP A 69 -7.89 11.38 4.17
N VAL A 70 -7.71 10.44 3.23
CA VAL A 70 -8.11 9.04 3.38
C VAL A 70 -7.36 8.34 4.52
N VAL A 71 -6.11 8.74 4.77
CA VAL A 71 -5.30 8.18 5.86
C VAL A 71 -5.63 8.83 7.21
N VAL A 72 -5.92 10.13 7.23
CA VAL A 72 -6.32 10.87 8.44
C VAL A 72 -7.74 10.51 8.90
N GLY A 73 -8.61 10.10 7.97
CA GLY A 73 -9.90 9.47 8.26
C GLY A 73 -9.80 7.99 8.68
N GLY A 74 -8.59 7.49 8.94
CA GLY A 74 -8.33 6.13 9.41
C GLY A 74 -8.98 5.88 10.76
N TYR A 75 -10.25 5.50 10.74
CA TYR A 75 -10.83 4.61 11.73
C TYR A 75 -9.86 3.43 11.92
N ILE A 76 -9.02 3.54 12.95
CA ILE A 76 -8.84 2.44 13.89
C ILE A 76 -10.19 2.35 14.60
N ARG A 77 -11.00 1.37 14.23
CA ARG A 77 -12.16 0.91 15.01
C ARG A 77 -12.25 -0.59 14.89
#